data_AF-A0A229XUT2-F1
#
_entry.id   AF-A0A229XUT2-F1
#
_cell.length_a   1.000
_cell.length_b   1.000
_cell.length_c   1.000
_cell.angle_alpha   90.00
_cell.angle_beta   90.00
_cell.angle_gamma   90.00
#
_symmetry.space_group_name_H-M   'P 1'
#
loop_
_entity.id
_entity.type
_entity.pdbx_description
1 polymer ?
#
loop_
_entity_poly.entity_id
_entity_poly.type
_entity_poly.pdbx_seq_one_letter_code
_entity_poly.pdbx_strand_id
1 'polypeptide(L)'
;MAHCTIPHDFISWATATLIHLTDDDILRHEEEFQRLVTRITRVIACPSGSAETILEIARANIGAFIEFYREDHTKTILEFRYTAGSDPRTAVLSGWDPNKNRLCNLLLRLLAYRYLALGHRQLESGEESDGPSRKRSRPKRHGKGRLMLRSKGITTNHQTVDALKRGKKALAIEDSLGVPEVSLLLLHSLSRLHHLHSREVTRVGEIFSNGQYQELGNACRSLNGSRLLSEYQSLYNHHVARRALLW
;
A
#
# COMPACT_ATOMS: atom_id res chain seq x y z
N MET A 1 3.07 15.74 28.04
CA MET A 1 1.89 15.41 27.22
C MET A 1 1.24 14.18 27.84
N ALA A 2 -0.05 14.25 28.19
CA ALA A 2 -0.73 13.16 28.89
C ALA A 2 -0.88 11.94 27.95
N HIS A 3 -0.34 10.80 28.35
CA HIS A 3 -0.61 9.52 27.69
C HIS A 3 -2.07 9.15 27.98
N CYS A 4 -2.94 9.33 26.99
CA CYS A 4 -4.31 8.84 27.06
C CYS A 4 -4.30 7.36 26.69
N THR A 5 -4.12 6.49 27.68
CA THR A 5 -4.30 5.04 27.51
C THR A 5 -5.79 4.76 27.39
N ILE A 6 -6.26 4.46 26.18
CA ILE A 6 -7.63 3.99 25.97
C ILE A 6 -7.70 2.56 26.51
N PRO A 7 -8.63 2.25 27.44
CA PRO A 7 -8.76 0.89 27.98
C PRO A 7 -9.08 -0.10 26.87
N HIS A 8 -8.40 -1.25 26.87
CA HIS A 8 -8.64 -2.34 25.91
C HIS A 8 -10.13 -2.77 25.89
N ASP A 9 -10.78 -2.69 27.05
CA ASP A 9 -12.20 -3.02 27.23
C ASP A 9 -13.12 -2.10 26.42
N PHE A 10 -12.74 -0.84 26.22
CA PHE A 10 -13.51 0.10 25.42
C PHE A 10 -13.46 -0.26 23.93
N ILE A 11 -12.29 -0.68 23.43
CA ILE A 11 -12.13 -1.10 22.03
C ILE A 11 -12.88 -2.42 21.80
N SER A 12 -12.78 -3.37 22.72
CA SER A 12 -13.48 -4.64 22.64
C SER A 12 -15.00 -4.46 22.68
N TRP A 13 -15.50 -3.61 23.57
CA TRP A 13 -16.93 -3.27 23.66
C TRP A 13 -17.43 -2.59 22.38
N ALA A 14 -16.73 -1.55 21.91
CA ALA A 14 -17.12 -0.83 20.69
C ALA A 14 -17.16 -1.77 19.48
N THR A 15 -16.16 -2.65 19.33
CA THR A 15 -16.11 -3.60 18.21
C THR A 15 -17.25 -4.61 18.27
N ALA A 16 -17.58 -5.12 19.46
CA ALA A 16 -18.71 -6.03 19.66
C ALA A 16 -20.05 -5.35 19.33
N THR A 17 -20.25 -4.10 19.76
CA THR A 17 -21.48 -3.34 19.44
C THR A 17 -21.61 -3.09 17.94
N LEU A 18 -20.51 -2.75 17.26
CA LEU A 18 -20.53 -2.46 15.82
C LEU A 18 -20.84 -3.69 14.95
N ILE A 19 -20.45 -4.88 15.38
CA ILE A 19 -20.70 -6.14 14.65
C ILE A 19 -22.19 -6.54 14.69
N HIS A 20 -22.94 -6.06 15.68
CA HIS A 20 -24.36 -6.39 15.86
C HIS A 20 -25.33 -5.39 15.23
N LEU A 21 -24.84 -4.33 14.60
CA LEU A 21 -25.68 -3.35 13.91
C LEU A 21 -26.05 -3.85 12.51
N THR A 22 -27.32 -3.72 12.15
CA THR A 22 -27.79 -4.01 10.78
C THR A 22 -27.54 -2.80 9.87
N ASP A 23 -27.49 -3.02 8.56
CA ASP A 23 -27.29 -1.93 7.58
C ASP A 23 -28.38 -0.85 7.69
N ASP A 24 -29.60 -1.23 8.06
CA ASP A 24 -30.72 -0.28 8.30
C ASP A 24 -30.50 0.58 9.55
N ASP A 25 -29.89 0.03 10.60
CA ASP A 25 -29.54 0.78 11.82
C ASP A 25 -28.39 1.76 11.55
N ILE A 26 -27.43 1.35 10.71
CA ILE A 26 -26.30 2.19 10.29
C ILE A 26 -26.80 3.38 9.47
N LEU A 27 -27.74 3.16 8.55
CA LEU A 27 -28.33 4.22 7.72
C LEU A 27 -29.23 5.16 8.55
N ARG A 28 -29.98 4.64 9.51
CA ARG A 28 -30.86 5.45 10.37
C ARG A 28 -30.08 6.41 11.29
N HIS A 29 -28.87 6.04 11.69
CA HIS A 29 -28.02 6.80 12.61
C HIS A 29 -26.74 7.34 11.95
N GLU A 30 -26.71 7.47 10.62
CA GLU A 30 -25.50 7.78 9.85
C GLU A 30 -24.75 9.03 10.37
N GLU A 31 -25.47 10.12 10.69
CA GLU A 31 -24.84 11.34 11.21
C GLU A 31 -24.24 11.16 12.61
N GLU A 32 -24.93 10.45 13.50
CA GLU A 32 -24.45 10.16 14.85
C GLU A 32 -23.24 9.21 14.80
N PHE A 33 -23.28 8.25 13.90
CA PHE A 33 -22.21 7.31 13.64
C PHE A 33 -20.97 8.01 13.05
N GLN A 34 -21.15 8.90 12.07
CA GLN A 34 -20.07 9.73 11.53
C GLN A 34 -19.42 10.59 12.61
N ARG A 35 -20.22 11.19 13.51
CA ARG A 35 -19.69 11.95 14.67
C ARG A 35 -18.95 11.04 15.64
N LEU A 36 -19.48 9.86 15.94
CA LEU A 36 -18.88 8.88 16.85
C LEU A 36 -17.58 8.30 16.28
N VAL A 37 -17.56 7.90 15.01
CA VAL A 37 -16.36 7.47 14.28
C VAL A 37 -15.34 8.61 14.20
N THR A 38 -15.75 9.85 13.91
CA THR A 38 -14.83 10.99 13.88
C THR A 38 -14.21 11.24 15.26
N ARG A 39 -15.01 11.11 16.32
CA ARG A 39 -14.57 11.31 17.71
C ARG A 39 -13.69 10.17 18.19
N ILE A 40 -14.02 8.91 17.86
CA ILE A 40 -13.16 7.74 18.07
C ILE A 40 -11.86 7.89 17.27
N THR A 41 -11.90 8.34 16.02
CA THR A 41 -10.72 8.57 15.18
C THR A 41 -9.86 9.74 15.67
N ARG A 42 -10.44 10.70 16.42
CA ARG A 42 -9.69 11.78 17.09
C ARG A 42 -9.09 11.34 18.42
N VAL A 43 -9.80 10.51 19.19
CA VAL A 43 -9.36 9.97 20.49
C VAL A 43 -8.33 8.86 20.31
N ILE A 44 -8.59 7.93 19.39
CA ILE A 44 -7.58 7.09 18.75
C ILE A 44 -6.84 8.00 17.77
N ALA A 45 -6.02 8.92 18.26
CA ALA A 45 -4.95 9.48 17.47
C ALA A 45 -4.12 8.29 17.00
N CYS A 46 -4.50 7.72 15.86
CA CYS A 46 -3.77 6.66 15.19
C CYS A 46 -2.38 7.25 15.02
N PRO A 47 -1.34 6.69 15.66
CA PRO A 47 -0.05 7.35 15.72
C PRO A 47 0.30 7.72 14.30
N SER A 48 0.40 9.04 14.06
CA SER A 48 0.80 9.63 12.79
C SER A 48 1.91 8.77 12.25
N GLY A 49 1.75 8.21 11.05
CA GLY A 49 2.66 7.18 10.54
C GLY A 49 4.10 7.65 10.68
N SER A 50 4.78 7.18 11.72
CA SER A 50 6.18 7.45 12.00
C SER A 50 6.99 6.27 11.50
N ALA A 51 8.28 6.51 11.26
CA ALA A 51 9.21 5.46 10.90
C ALA A 51 9.17 4.32 11.93
N GLU A 52 9.25 4.63 13.22
CA GLU A 52 9.21 3.65 14.31
C GLU A 52 7.91 2.85 14.32
N THR A 53 6.76 3.50 14.12
CA THR A 53 5.46 2.80 14.11
C THR A 53 5.41 1.76 12.98
N ILE A 54 5.93 2.11 11.80
CA ILE A 54 5.98 1.20 10.65
C ILE A 54 6.96 0.06 10.88
N LEU A 55 8.11 0.35 11.49
CA LEU A 55 9.14 -0.63 11.79
C LEU A 55 8.74 -1.57 12.93
N GLU A 56 8.09 -1.08 13.99
CA GLU A 56 7.55 -1.93 15.05
C GLU A 56 6.49 -2.90 14.52
N ILE A 57 5.62 -2.45 13.61
CA ILE A 57 4.65 -3.34 12.95
C ILE A 57 5.38 -4.41 12.13
N ALA A 58 6.40 -4.02 11.36
CA ALA A 58 7.19 -4.98 10.58
C ALA A 58 7.91 -5.99 11.50
N ARG A 59 8.52 -5.50 12.59
CA ARG A 59 9.21 -6.30 13.61
C ARG A 59 8.27 -7.31 14.25
N ALA A 60 7.12 -6.87 14.72
CA ALA A 60 6.13 -7.74 15.37
C ALA A 60 5.61 -8.85 14.44
N ASN A 61 5.70 -8.67 13.12
CA ASN A 61 5.22 -9.62 12.13
C ASN A 61 6.35 -10.30 11.33
N ILE A 62 7.60 -10.23 11.80
CA ILE A 62 8.76 -10.75 11.07
C ILE A 62 8.69 -12.28 10.87
N GLY A 63 8.18 -13.02 11.86
CA GLY A 63 8.00 -14.48 11.76
C GLY A 63 7.02 -14.86 10.66
N ALA A 64 5.82 -14.28 10.68
CA ALA A 64 4.80 -14.47 9.65
C ALA A 64 5.29 -14.03 8.26
N PHE A 65 6.13 -12.98 8.20
CA PHE A 65 6.79 -12.58 6.96
C PHE A 65 7.75 -13.66 6.44
N ILE A 66 8.62 -14.21 7.30
CA ILE A 66 9.60 -15.22 6.90
C ILE A 66 8.90 -16.48 6.38
N GLU A 67 7.83 -16.91 7.04
CA GLU A 67 7.01 -18.05 6.57
C GLU A 67 6.38 -17.75 5.21
N PHE A 68 5.72 -16.61 5.09
CA PHE A 68 5.13 -16.17 3.83
C PHE A 68 6.16 -16.07 2.70
N TYR A 69 7.35 -15.55 2.98
CA TYR A 69 8.41 -15.38 1.99
C TYR A 69 8.97 -16.70 1.46
N ARG A 70 8.90 -17.79 2.24
CA ARG A 70 9.37 -19.11 1.81
C ARG A 70 8.41 -19.82 0.85
N GLU A 71 7.18 -19.33 0.74
CA GLU A 71 6.15 -19.92 -0.11
C GLU A 71 6.12 -19.29 -1.52
N ASP A 72 5.80 -20.10 -2.52
CA ASP A 72 5.53 -19.61 -3.88
C ASP A 72 4.11 -19.03 -3.97
N HIS A 73 4.02 -17.75 -4.34
CA HIS A 73 2.78 -16.99 -4.49
C HIS A 73 2.38 -16.76 -5.96
N THR A 74 3.05 -17.42 -6.91
CA THR A 74 2.76 -17.32 -8.34
C THR A 74 1.28 -17.58 -8.63
N LYS A 75 0.70 -18.64 -8.05
CA LYS A 75 -0.72 -18.97 -8.19
C LYS A 75 -1.63 -17.85 -7.70
N THR A 76 -1.28 -17.23 -6.56
CA THR A 76 -2.02 -16.09 -6.00
C THR A 76 -2.12 -14.92 -6.99
N ILE A 77 -1.04 -14.66 -7.74
CA ILE A 77 -0.93 -13.58 -8.73
C ILE A 77 -1.67 -13.95 -10.03
N LEU A 78 -1.60 -15.19 -10.48
CA LEU A 78 -2.25 -15.63 -11.73
C LEU A 78 -3.76 -15.84 -11.60
N GLU A 79 -4.24 -16.15 -10.39
CA GLU A 79 -5.64 -16.53 -10.15
C GLU A 79 -6.44 -15.46 -9.40
N PHE A 80 -5.90 -14.25 -9.16
CA PHE A 80 -6.72 -13.22 -8.53
C PHE A 80 -7.92 -12.86 -9.42
N ARG A 81 -9.09 -12.83 -8.77
CA ARG A 81 -10.36 -12.53 -9.42
C ARG A 81 -10.60 -11.02 -9.36
N TYR A 82 -11.27 -10.52 -10.39
CA TYR A 82 -11.80 -9.17 -10.40
C TYR A 82 -13.22 -9.19 -10.97
N THR A 83 -14.03 -8.26 -10.52
CA THR A 83 -15.40 -8.07 -10.97
C THR A 83 -15.44 -7.56 -12.41
N ALA A 84 -16.44 -7.99 -13.18
CA ALA A 84 -16.67 -7.48 -14.53
C ALA A 84 -16.82 -5.94 -14.49
N GLY A 85 -16.20 -5.24 -15.45
CA GLY A 85 -16.16 -3.77 -15.49
C GLY A 85 -15.14 -3.12 -14.55
N SER A 86 -14.39 -3.90 -13.77
CA SER A 86 -13.29 -3.39 -12.94
C SER A 86 -11.97 -3.43 -13.71
N ASP A 87 -11.15 -2.38 -13.58
CA ASP A 87 -9.83 -2.34 -14.21
C ASP A 87 -8.90 -3.39 -13.54
N PRO A 88 -8.38 -4.39 -14.29
CA PRO A 88 -7.57 -5.47 -13.72
C PRO A 88 -6.29 -4.97 -13.03
N ARG A 89 -5.78 -3.79 -13.42
CA ARG A 89 -4.59 -3.14 -12.84
C ARG A 89 -4.84 -2.57 -11.46
N THR A 90 -6.11 -2.38 -11.09
CA THR A 90 -6.51 -1.75 -9.83
C THR A 90 -7.62 -2.48 -9.07
N ALA A 91 -8.13 -3.60 -9.60
CA ALA A 91 -9.26 -4.32 -9.00
C ALA A 91 -8.99 -4.82 -7.57
N VAL A 92 -7.73 -5.09 -7.24
CA VAL A 92 -7.32 -5.51 -5.88
C VAL A 92 -7.38 -4.37 -4.84
N LEU A 93 -7.62 -3.13 -5.30
CA LEU A 93 -7.76 -1.95 -4.45
C LEU A 93 -9.19 -1.80 -3.89
N SER A 94 -10.20 -2.27 -4.63
CA SER A 94 -11.61 -2.05 -4.32
C SER A 94 -12.21 -3.08 -3.36
N GLY A 95 -11.48 -4.15 -3.03
CA GLY A 95 -11.99 -5.21 -2.15
C GLY A 95 -10.89 -6.01 -1.47
N TRP A 96 -11.32 -6.90 -0.58
CA TRP A 96 -10.51 -7.95 0.00
C TRP A 96 -11.14 -9.27 -0.42
N ASP A 97 -10.36 -10.24 -0.87
CA ASP A 97 -10.89 -11.58 -1.10
C ASP A 97 -10.92 -12.32 0.25
N PRO A 98 -12.10 -12.56 0.84
CA PRO A 98 -12.22 -13.16 2.16
C PRO A 98 -11.70 -14.60 2.20
N ASN A 99 -11.65 -15.27 1.05
CA ASN A 99 -11.14 -16.64 0.93
C ASN A 99 -9.62 -16.69 0.78
N LYS A 100 -8.95 -15.54 0.60
CA LYS A 100 -7.50 -15.46 0.48
C LYS A 100 -6.85 -15.11 1.81
N ASN A 101 -5.69 -15.72 2.04
CA ASN A 101 -4.78 -15.33 3.12
C ASN A 101 -4.56 -13.80 3.12
N ARG A 102 -4.55 -13.21 4.31
CA ARG A 102 -4.34 -11.78 4.50
C ARG A 102 -3.07 -11.26 3.84
N LEU A 103 -1.96 -11.99 3.95
CA LEU A 103 -0.69 -11.60 3.34
C LEU A 103 -0.73 -11.68 1.81
N CYS A 104 -1.44 -12.65 1.25
CA CYS A 104 -1.69 -12.71 -0.20
C CYS A 104 -2.45 -11.48 -0.70
N ASN A 105 -3.50 -11.04 0.03
CA ASN A 105 -4.23 -9.81 -0.31
C ASN A 105 -3.32 -8.57 -0.22
N LEU A 106 -2.45 -8.50 0.80
CA LEU A 106 -1.49 -7.40 0.95
C LEU A 106 -0.43 -7.41 -0.15
N LEU A 107 0.06 -8.58 -0.57
CA LEU A 107 1.00 -8.72 -1.69
C LEU A 107 0.37 -8.19 -2.99
N LEU A 108 -0.84 -8.61 -3.32
CA LEU A 108 -1.55 -8.12 -4.50
C LEU A 108 -1.72 -6.58 -4.49
N ARG A 109 -2.04 -6.01 -3.32
CA ARG A 109 -2.11 -4.56 -3.15
C ARG A 109 -0.75 -3.88 -3.33
N LEU A 110 0.32 -4.46 -2.78
CA LEU A 110 1.68 -3.94 -2.99
C LEU A 110 2.03 -3.93 -4.48
N LEU A 111 1.74 -5.01 -5.21
CA LEU A 111 2.00 -5.11 -6.66
C LEU A 111 1.21 -4.06 -7.45
N ALA A 112 -0.05 -3.81 -7.10
CA ALA A 112 -0.85 -2.73 -7.69
C ALA A 112 -0.31 -1.34 -7.35
N TYR A 113 0.10 -1.09 -6.10
CA TYR A 113 0.71 0.17 -5.67
C TYR A 113 1.99 0.45 -6.46
N ARG A 114 2.86 -0.55 -6.58
CA ARG A 114 4.11 -0.50 -7.33
C ARG A 114 3.86 -0.29 -8.81
N TYR A 115 2.91 -0.99 -9.42
CA TYR A 115 2.53 -0.80 -10.83
C TYR A 115 2.22 0.68 -11.12
N LEU A 116 1.36 1.30 -10.31
CA LEU A 116 1.02 2.72 -10.47
C LEU A 116 2.23 3.64 -10.24
N ALA A 117 3.04 3.36 -9.23
CA ALA A 117 4.18 4.21 -8.89
C ALA A 117 5.33 4.11 -9.90
N LEU A 118 5.60 2.93 -10.45
CA LEU A 118 6.56 2.71 -11.52
C LEU A 118 6.10 3.38 -12.82
N GLY A 119 4.82 3.23 -13.19
CA GLY A 119 4.25 3.95 -14.32
C GLY A 119 4.34 5.47 -14.18
N HIS A 120 4.22 6.00 -12.96
CA HIS A 120 4.46 7.42 -12.70
C HIS A 120 5.93 7.80 -12.89
N ARG A 121 6.88 6.98 -12.43
CA ARG A 121 8.32 7.24 -12.60
C ARG A 121 8.70 7.29 -14.07
N GLN A 122 8.20 6.35 -14.89
CA GLN A 122 8.42 6.30 -16.34
C GLN A 122 7.92 7.57 -17.05
N LEU A 123 6.75 8.07 -16.66
CA LEU A 123 6.23 9.34 -17.19
C LEU A 123 7.08 10.54 -16.75
N GLU A 124 7.64 10.50 -15.54
CA GLU A 124 8.52 11.57 -15.02
C GLU A 124 9.91 11.55 -15.64
N SER A 125 10.48 10.38 -15.92
CA SER A 125 11.77 10.19 -16.61
C SER A 125 11.69 10.57 -18.09
N GLY A 126 10.49 10.56 -18.68
CA GLY A 126 10.28 10.86 -20.09
C GLY A 126 10.56 9.65 -21.00
N GLU A 127 10.65 8.45 -20.43
CA GLU A 127 10.86 7.20 -21.15
C GLU A 127 9.62 6.75 -21.95
N GLU A 128 8.44 7.34 -21.73
CA GLU A 128 7.25 7.18 -22.60
C GLU A 128 7.26 8.13 -23.85
N SER A 129 8.44 8.46 -24.39
CA SER A 129 8.55 9.38 -25.55
C SER A 129 8.49 8.66 -26.89
N ASP A 130 7.28 8.34 -27.37
CA ASP A 130 6.99 8.06 -28.79
C ASP A 130 5.80 8.92 -29.28
N GLY A 131 5.93 10.24 -29.14
CA GLY A 131 4.95 11.18 -29.69
C GLY A 131 5.56 12.55 -29.98
N PRO A 132 5.20 13.20 -31.10
CA PRO A 132 5.90 14.37 -31.61
C PRO A 132 5.83 15.53 -30.62
N SER A 133 7.01 16.05 -30.33
CA SER A 133 7.31 17.19 -29.48
C SER A 133 6.30 18.34 -29.62
N ARG A 134 5.43 18.50 -28.61
CA ARG A 134 4.87 19.81 -28.29
C ARG A 134 5.47 20.29 -26.98
N LYS A 135 6.42 21.23 -27.10
CA LYS A 135 6.89 22.12 -26.03
C LYS A 135 5.68 22.91 -25.48
N ARG A 136 4.86 22.27 -24.65
CA ARG A 136 3.91 22.95 -23.77
C ARG A 136 4.53 22.94 -22.38
N SER A 137 4.55 24.11 -21.78
CA SER A 137 5.00 24.36 -20.41
C SER A 137 4.65 23.18 -19.51
N ARG A 138 5.68 22.48 -19.03
CA ARG A 138 5.51 21.33 -18.13
C ARG A 138 4.70 21.83 -16.92
N PRO A 139 3.50 21.31 -16.65
CA PRO A 139 2.74 21.72 -15.48
C PRO A 139 3.57 21.42 -14.22
N LYS A 140 3.58 22.37 -13.27
CA LYS A 140 4.16 22.19 -11.93
C LYS A 140 3.70 20.83 -11.38
N ARG A 141 4.55 20.13 -10.62
CA ARG A 141 4.41 18.73 -10.12
C ARG A 141 3.01 18.30 -9.63
N HIS A 142 2.12 19.23 -9.29
CA HIS A 142 0.72 18.97 -8.97
C HIS A 142 -0.08 18.45 -10.18
N GLY A 143 -0.69 17.27 -10.03
CA GLY A 143 -1.62 16.71 -11.02
C GLY A 143 -1.05 15.66 -11.98
N LYS A 144 0.28 15.49 -12.06
CA LYS A 144 0.92 14.45 -12.90
C LYS A 144 0.43 13.03 -12.60
N GLY A 145 0.17 12.73 -11.33
CA GLY A 145 -0.39 11.43 -10.93
C GLY A 145 -1.76 11.14 -11.54
N ARG A 146 -2.67 12.12 -11.48
CA ARG A 146 -4.01 11.97 -12.08
C ARG A 146 -3.93 11.93 -13.61
N LEU A 147 -3.01 12.70 -14.19
CA LEU A 147 -2.77 12.69 -15.64
C LEU A 147 -2.27 11.32 -16.12
N MET A 148 -1.32 10.71 -15.41
CA MET A 148 -0.82 9.36 -15.70
C MET A 148 -1.93 8.30 -15.61
N LEU A 149 -2.77 8.36 -14.56
CA LEU A 149 -3.90 7.44 -14.44
C LEU A 149 -4.84 7.55 -15.64
N ARG A 150 -5.20 8.79 -16.01
CA ARG A 150 -6.06 9.05 -17.17
C ARG A 150 -5.44 8.62 -18.49
N SER A 151 -4.15 8.87 -18.71
CA SER A 151 -3.47 8.47 -19.96
C SER A 151 -3.40 6.95 -20.12
N LYS A 152 -3.40 6.20 -19.02
CA LYS A 152 -3.49 4.73 -19.03
C LYS A 152 -4.93 4.20 -19.03
N GLY A 153 -5.94 5.07 -19.09
CA GLY A 153 -7.35 4.67 -19.03
C GLY A 153 -7.80 4.17 -17.65
N ILE A 154 -7.04 4.47 -16.59
CA ILE A 154 -7.35 4.08 -15.21
C ILE A 154 -8.27 5.13 -14.58
N THR A 155 -9.41 4.70 -14.05
CA THR A 155 -10.36 5.58 -13.35
C THR A 155 -9.71 6.28 -12.17
N THR A 156 -9.73 7.62 -12.19
CA THR A 156 -9.16 8.43 -11.12
C THR A 156 -10.16 8.58 -9.98
N ASN A 157 -9.95 7.84 -8.89
CA ASN A 157 -10.76 7.89 -7.67
C ASN A 157 -9.85 7.95 -6.42
N HIS A 158 -10.44 8.03 -5.22
CA HIS A 158 -9.67 8.13 -3.98
C HIS A 158 -8.72 6.92 -3.79
N GLN A 159 -9.20 5.71 -4.10
CA GLN A 159 -8.44 4.47 -3.95
C GLN A 159 -7.19 4.43 -4.84
N THR A 160 -7.32 4.76 -6.12
CA THR A 160 -6.19 4.77 -7.08
C THR A 160 -5.19 5.88 -6.79
N VAL A 161 -5.66 7.05 -6.37
CA VAL A 161 -4.78 8.16 -5.95
C VAL A 161 -4.00 7.78 -4.70
N ASP A 162 -4.64 7.13 -3.72
CA ASP A 162 -3.96 6.71 -2.50
C ASP A 162 -3.02 5.54 -2.72
N ALA A 163 -3.40 4.59 -3.56
CA ALA A 163 -2.54 3.51 -4.03
C ALA A 163 -1.25 4.05 -4.66
N LEU A 164 -1.38 5.04 -5.55
CA LEU A 164 -0.23 5.72 -6.14
C LEU A 164 0.65 6.38 -5.06
N LYS A 165 0.07 7.10 -4.10
CA LYS A 165 0.85 7.71 -2.99
C LYS A 165 1.59 6.67 -2.17
N ARG A 166 0.94 5.56 -1.82
CA ARG A 166 1.53 4.45 -1.06
C ARG A 166 2.67 3.81 -1.83
N GLY A 167 2.47 3.52 -3.12
CA GLY A 167 3.51 2.96 -3.99
C GLY A 167 4.72 3.88 -4.12
N LYS A 168 4.52 5.19 -4.29
CA LYS A 168 5.64 6.16 -4.36
C LYS A 168 6.47 6.17 -3.08
N LYS A 169 5.84 6.01 -1.91
CA LYS A 169 6.55 5.94 -0.63
C LYS A 169 7.26 4.61 -0.42
N ALA A 170 6.63 3.49 -0.80
CA ALA A 170 7.26 2.18 -0.76
C ALA A 170 8.55 2.16 -1.61
N LEU A 171 8.47 2.67 -2.85
CA LEU A 171 9.65 2.80 -3.71
C LEU A 171 10.68 3.79 -3.15
N ALA A 172 10.25 4.89 -2.52
CA ALA A 172 11.18 5.83 -1.91
C ALA A 172 11.94 5.22 -0.71
N ILE A 173 11.31 4.34 0.07
CA ILE A 173 11.96 3.59 1.15
C ILE A 173 12.97 2.58 0.57
N GLU A 174 12.61 1.86 -0.49
CA GLU A 174 13.53 0.97 -1.21
C GLU A 174 14.76 1.72 -1.71
N ASP A 175 14.55 2.84 -2.40
CA ASP A 175 15.63 3.68 -2.91
C ASP A 175 16.51 4.22 -1.78
N SER A 176 15.92 4.68 -0.66
CA SER A 176 16.68 5.26 0.46
C SER A 176 17.54 4.24 1.18
N LEU A 177 17.07 2.99 1.26
CA LEU A 177 17.78 1.90 1.91
C LEU A 177 18.81 1.24 0.99
N GLY A 178 18.71 1.45 -0.33
CA GLY A 178 19.50 0.69 -1.31
C GLY A 178 19.23 -0.81 -1.26
N VAL A 179 18.09 -1.22 -0.68
CA VAL A 179 17.65 -2.61 -0.60
C VAL A 179 16.39 -2.72 -1.45
N PRO A 180 16.52 -3.18 -2.71
CA PRO A 180 15.38 -3.54 -3.51
C PRO A 180 14.49 -4.51 -2.70
N GLU A 181 13.17 -4.37 -2.82
CA GLU A 181 12.20 -5.30 -2.25
C GLU A 181 11.92 -5.20 -0.75
N VAL A 182 12.51 -4.25 -0.03
CA VAL A 182 12.19 -4.02 1.40
C VAL A 182 10.70 -3.73 1.64
N SER A 183 9.96 -3.30 0.63
CA SER A 183 8.50 -3.12 0.76
C SER A 183 7.73 -4.42 1.04
N LEU A 184 8.32 -5.59 0.75
CA LEU A 184 7.77 -6.90 1.17
C LEU A 184 7.80 -7.07 2.70
N LEU A 185 8.83 -6.57 3.38
CA LEU A 185 8.87 -6.59 4.85
C LEU A 185 7.81 -5.66 5.47
N LEU A 186 7.34 -4.69 4.68
CA LEU A 186 6.36 -3.69 5.10
C LEU A 186 4.91 -4.06 4.73
N LEU A 187 4.63 -5.30 4.31
CA LEU A 187 3.28 -5.74 3.92
C LEU A 187 2.22 -5.41 4.99
N HIS A 188 2.51 -5.68 6.25
CA HIS A 188 1.59 -5.42 7.38
C HIS A 188 1.38 -3.93 7.67
N SER A 189 2.29 -3.06 7.23
CA SER A 189 2.25 -1.61 7.45
C SER A 189 1.91 -0.81 6.19
N LEU A 190 1.58 -1.47 5.06
CA LEU A 190 1.21 -0.81 3.80
C LEU A 190 0.09 0.22 3.94
N SER A 191 -0.91 -0.07 4.79
CA SER A 191 -2.04 0.83 5.06
C SER A 191 -1.60 2.11 5.80
N ARG A 192 -0.44 2.13 6.42
CA ARG A 192 0.11 3.30 7.14
C ARG A 192 1.08 4.13 6.31
N LEU A 193 1.62 3.58 5.21
CA LEU A 193 2.50 4.32 4.31
C LEU A 193 1.87 5.63 3.82
N HIS A 194 0.55 5.68 3.59
CA HIS A 194 -0.13 6.91 3.19
C HIS A 194 0.09 8.09 4.16
N HIS A 195 0.29 7.82 5.46
CA HIS A 195 0.50 8.84 6.48
C HIS A 195 1.97 9.20 6.72
N LEU A 196 2.91 8.42 6.17
CA LEU A 196 4.34 8.63 6.37
C LEU A 196 4.85 9.88 5.63
N HIS A 197 5.19 10.95 6.33
CA HIS A 197 5.74 12.14 5.68
C HIS A 197 7.12 11.86 5.07
N SER A 198 7.58 12.69 4.11
CA SER A 198 8.87 12.45 3.43
C SER A 198 10.07 12.42 4.39
N ARG A 199 10.01 13.18 5.49
CA ARG A 199 11.03 13.14 6.56
C ARG A 199 11.07 11.77 7.24
N GLU A 200 9.89 11.19 7.50
CA GLU A 200 9.77 9.87 8.10
C GLU A 200 10.21 8.76 7.14
N VAL A 201 10.00 8.91 5.83
CA VAL A 201 10.58 8.01 4.82
C VAL A 201 12.12 7.99 4.93
N THR A 202 12.74 9.16 5.08
CA THR A 202 14.20 9.28 5.25
C THR A 202 14.64 8.67 6.58
N ARG A 203 13.87 8.93 7.66
CA ARG A 203 14.10 8.39 9.00
C ARG A 203 14.07 6.86 9.04
N VAL A 204 13.21 6.20 8.26
CA VAL A 204 13.27 4.74 8.08
C VAL A 204 14.67 4.31 7.63
N GLY A 205 15.23 5.00 6.63
CA GLY A 205 16.61 4.79 6.14
C GLY A 205 17.67 4.91 7.23
N GLU A 206 17.60 5.98 8.01
CA GLU A 206 18.53 6.28 9.11
C GLU A 206 18.47 5.22 10.22
N ILE A 207 17.26 4.80 10.62
CA ILE A 207 17.05 3.80 11.68
C ILE A 207 17.72 2.47 11.30
N PHE A 208 17.54 2.00 10.05
CA PHE A 208 18.21 0.80 9.56
C PHE A 208 19.75 0.94 9.55
N SER A 209 20.26 2.09 9.12
CA SER A 209 21.70 2.36 9.03
C SER A 209 22.37 2.42 10.41
N ASN A 210 21.64 2.90 11.43
CA ASN A 210 22.11 2.98 12.82
C ASN A 210 22.04 1.65 13.57
N GLY A 211 21.66 0.55 12.91
CA GLY A 211 21.58 -0.77 13.51
C GLY A 211 20.44 -0.92 14.53
N GLN A 212 19.46 0.00 14.53
CA GLN A 212 18.21 -0.19 15.23
C GLN A 212 17.33 -1.15 14.39
N TYR A 213 16.61 -2.08 15.03
CA TYR A 213 15.87 -3.17 14.36
C TYR A 213 16.77 -4.11 13.54
N GLN A 214 17.86 -4.61 14.14
CA GLN A 214 18.83 -5.48 13.45
C GLN A 214 18.18 -6.72 12.82
N GLU A 215 17.15 -7.27 13.44
CA GLU A 215 16.36 -8.39 12.92
C GLU A 215 15.69 -8.06 11.58
N LEU A 216 15.16 -6.84 11.42
CA LEU A 216 14.64 -6.39 10.13
C LEU A 216 15.78 -6.20 9.14
N GLY A 217 16.91 -5.64 9.57
CA GLY A 217 18.12 -5.53 8.74
C GLY A 217 18.65 -6.89 8.26
N ASN A 218 18.61 -7.92 9.12
CA ASN A 218 18.95 -9.29 8.77
C ASN A 218 17.98 -9.86 7.75
N ALA A 219 16.67 -9.68 7.95
CA ALA A 219 15.67 -10.11 7.00
C ALA A 219 15.81 -9.39 5.64
N CYS A 220 16.08 -8.08 5.65
CA CYS A 220 16.39 -7.29 4.44
C CYS A 220 17.58 -7.88 3.68
N ARG A 221 18.66 -8.26 4.38
CA ARG A 221 19.83 -8.89 3.76
C ARG A 221 19.49 -10.23 3.12
N SER A 222 18.60 -11.02 3.74
CA SER A 222 18.11 -12.27 3.14
C SER A 222 17.24 -12.06 1.90
N LEU A 223 16.62 -10.89 1.75
CA LEU A 223 15.92 -10.48 0.52
C LEU A 223 16.86 -9.95 -0.55
N ASN A 224 17.99 -9.38 -0.14
CA ASN A 224 18.92 -8.75 -1.06
C ASN A 224 19.47 -9.78 -2.05
N GLY A 225 19.09 -9.64 -3.32
CA GLY A 225 19.49 -10.54 -4.40
C GLY A 225 18.48 -11.62 -4.77
N SER A 226 17.37 -11.80 -4.03
CA SER A 226 16.36 -12.81 -4.39
C SER A 226 15.56 -12.46 -5.64
N ARG A 227 15.40 -11.16 -5.92
CA ARG A 227 14.60 -10.61 -7.03
C ARG A 227 13.13 -11.04 -7.01
N LEU A 228 12.63 -11.59 -5.91
CA LEU A 228 11.31 -12.21 -5.82
C LEU A 228 10.19 -11.20 -6.06
N LEU A 229 10.26 -10.02 -5.41
CA LEU A 229 9.25 -8.98 -5.65
C LEU A 229 9.29 -8.51 -7.09
N SER A 230 10.47 -8.43 -7.69
CA SER A 230 10.66 -8.02 -9.08
C SER A 230 10.06 -9.03 -10.05
N GLU A 231 10.22 -10.34 -9.79
CA GLU A 231 9.61 -11.43 -10.55
C GLU A 231 8.09 -11.42 -10.41
N TYR A 232 7.57 -11.30 -9.19
CA TYR A 232 6.13 -11.14 -8.93
C TYR A 232 5.56 -9.89 -9.58
N GLN A 233 6.32 -8.78 -9.61
CA GLN A 233 5.92 -7.58 -10.32
C GLN A 233 5.85 -7.81 -11.83
N SER A 234 6.83 -8.48 -12.42
CA SER A 234 6.83 -8.82 -13.84
C SER A 234 5.63 -9.69 -14.21
N LEU A 235 5.38 -10.72 -13.41
CA LEU A 235 4.24 -11.61 -13.55
C LEU A 235 2.90 -10.87 -13.45
N TYR A 236 2.76 -10.01 -12.43
CA TYR A 236 1.58 -9.17 -12.24
C TYR A 236 1.36 -8.25 -13.44
N ASN A 237 2.41 -7.56 -13.90
CA ASN A 237 2.36 -6.65 -15.04
C ASN A 237 1.89 -7.37 -16.30
N HIS A 238 2.46 -8.53 -16.60
CA HIS A 238 2.07 -9.35 -17.75
C HIS A 238 0.61 -9.80 -17.65
N HIS A 239 0.20 -10.28 -16.46
CA HIS A 239 -1.15 -10.74 -16.20
C HIS A 239 -2.20 -9.65 -16.41
N VAL A 240 -1.98 -8.46 -15.85
CA VAL A 240 -2.92 -7.35 -15.97
C VAL A 240 -2.90 -6.70 -17.35
N ALA A 241 -1.75 -6.66 -18.04
CA ALA A 241 -1.65 -6.14 -19.41
C ALA A 241 -2.40 -7.02 -20.41
N ARG A 242 -2.21 -8.35 -20.35
CA ARG A 242 -2.92 -9.30 -21.21
C ARG A 242 -4.43 -9.20 -21.04
N ARG A 243 -4.89 -8.97 -19.82
CA ARG A 243 -6.32 -8.85 -19.50
C ARG A 243 -6.91 -7.48 -19.84
N ALA A 244 -6.11 -6.42 -19.80
CA ALA A 244 -6.53 -5.09 -20.23
C ALA A 244 -6.70 -4.97 -21.77
N LEU A 245 -6.07 -5.83 -22.56
CA LEU A 245 -6.24 -5.89 -24.02
C LEU A 245 -7.51 -6.62 -24.48
N LEU A 246 -8.19 -7.33 -23.58
CA LEU A 246 -9.42 -8.08 -23.86
C LEU A 246 -10.69 -7.26 -23.59
N TRP A 247 -10.54 -5.97 -23.29
CA TRP A 247 -11.57 -4.98 -22.99
C TRP A 247 -11.33 -3.72 -23.81
#